data_AF-A0YLN9-F1
#
_entry.id   AF-A0YLN9-F1
#
_cell.length_a   1.000
_cell.length_b   1.000
_cell.length_c   1.000
_cell.angle_alpha   90.00
_cell.angle_beta   90.00
_cell.angle_gamma   90.00
#
_symmetry.space_group_name_H-M   'P 1'
#
loop_
_entity.id
_entity.type
_entity.pdbx_description
1 polymer ?
#
loop_
_entity_poly.entity_id
_entity_poly.type
_entity_poly.pdbx_seq_one_letter_code
_entity_poly.pdbx_strand_id
1 'polypeptide(L)'
;MEVNFFVENNPIVETLVQHLARYPQTFQAQIAAIDEMFLYQLDELEDQNFDQALVSYYGLGRTLFDSIQQIINQYFGSFKQISSFLDFACGYGRLMRFLVQEMPTEKIWASDIYTAAVKFQTEYFGVNGIVSTRNPEDYQVQQKFDCIYAGSFFSHMPPRTFKPWMQQLYHLLNPEGLLIFSVLDEEILPSSTPMAAEGILFSSESSESQLLDRNDYGTTYVNETYIRELITQVSHNKASICRIKKGLSNYQDLYLVTPQPDKDFTALNFKYHPQGYLDNCNITPTGDIQLAGWAIDSNPNGSVESVQMIVNHKIIQQCQPSQERPDLVDFFKTSQALKSGWNLSIDAGQISPQDILLIKAKNTAGLEWIIAVETVKNLMLKTRWREELYQTQSQLKQHETLLQATQSQLELTEFTLSQARDKLTQLETELGNCQFNLESSQFLLEQSNDEIKAMKSSKFWQIRTQWLKLRQALGTIIKR
;
A
#
# COMPACT_ATOMS: atom_id res chain seq x y z
N MET A 1 -16.63 7.04 -28.20
CA MET A 1 -16.34 7.30 -26.77
C MET A 1 -14.93 7.84 -26.65
N GLU A 2 -14.60 8.68 -25.67
CA GLU A 2 -13.21 9.09 -25.45
C GLU A 2 -12.38 7.91 -24.92
N VAL A 3 -11.20 7.72 -25.51
CA VAL A 3 -10.24 6.69 -25.12
C VAL A 3 -8.96 7.36 -24.62
N ASN A 4 -8.22 6.66 -23.77
CA ASN A 4 -7.00 7.17 -23.18
C ASN A 4 -5.88 7.30 -24.24
N PHE A 5 -5.56 8.56 -24.59
CA PHE A 5 -4.52 8.87 -25.59
C PHE A 5 -3.13 8.32 -25.22
N PHE A 6 -2.85 8.14 -23.92
CA PHE A 6 -1.58 7.60 -23.43
C PHE A 6 -1.39 6.10 -23.67
N VAL A 7 -2.41 5.41 -24.20
CA VAL A 7 -2.32 4.01 -24.63
C VAL A 7 -1.81 3.92 -26.06
N GLU A 8 -2.08 4.93 -26.89
CA GLU A 8 -1.73 4.92 -28.31
C GLU A 8 -0.22 5.16 -28.51
N ASN A 9 0.43 4.31 -29.32
CA ASN A 9 1.88 4.34 -29.58
C ASN A 9 2.73 4.33 -28.29
N ASN A 10 2.22 3.71 -27.22
CA ASN A 10 2.95 3.55 -25.97
C ASN A 10 3.83 2.28 -26.03
N PRO A 11 5.16 2.39 -25.94
CA PRO A 11 6.06 1.25 -26.06
C PRO A 11 5.88 0.20 -24.94
N ILE A 12 5.47 0.63 -23.74
CA ILE A 12 5.16 -0.28 -22.63
C ILE A 12 3.92 -1.10 -22.97
N VAL A 13 2.88 -0.48 -23.51
CA VAL A 13 1.67 -1.19 -23.97
C VAL A 13 2.02 -2.18 -25.08
N GLU A 14 2.80 -1.77 -26.08
CA GLU A 14 3.26 -2.67 -27.13
C GLU A 14 4.00 -3.88 -26.56
N THR A 15 4.88 -3.65 -25.59
CA THR A 15 5.60 -4.73 -24.88
C THR A 15 4.66 -5.67 -24.15
N LEU A 16 3.71 -5.12 -23.37
CA LEU A 16 2.71 -5.91 -22.66
C LEU A 16 1.87 -6.74 -23.62
N VAL A 17 1.42 -6.16 -24.72
CA VAL A 17 0.64 -6.86 -25.75
C VAL A 17 1.41 -8.03 -26.35
N GLN A 18 2.69 -7.85 -26.69
CA GLN A 18 3.52 -8.94 -27.22
C GLN A 18 3.69 -10.11 -26.24
N HIS A 19 3.65 -9.84 -24.93
CA HIS A 19 3.89 -10.86 -23.91
C HIS A 19 2.62 -11.46 -23.29
N LEU A 20 1.48 -10.74 -23.30
CA LEU A 20 0.24 -11.17 -22.65
C LEU A 20 -0.84 -11.64 -23.64
N ALA A 21 -0.83 -11.10 -24.86
CA ALA A 21 -1.84 -11.44 -25.87
C ALA A 21 -1.51 -12.78 -26.54
N ARG A 22 -2.54 -13.53 -26.92
CA ARG A 22 -2.38 -14.71 -27.76
C ARG A 22 -2.07 -14.32 -29.22
N TYR A 23 -2.75 -13.28 -29.70
CA TYR A 23 -2.57 -12.72 -31.04
C TYR A 23 -2.30 -11.21 -30.92
N PRO A 24 -1.03 -10.80 -30.74
CA PRO A 24 -0.67 -9.39 -30.55
C PRO A 24 -1.20 -8.45 -31.64
N GLN A 25 -1.29 -8.91 -32.89
CA GLN A 25 -1.71 -8.08 -34.04
C GLN A 25 -3.20 -7.70 -34.00
N THR A 26 -4.02 -8.50 -33.32
CA THR A 26 -5.48 -8.26 -33.20
C THR A 26 -5.87 -7.86 -31.79
N PHE A 27 -4.89 -7.60 -30.91
CA PHE A 27 -5.17 -7.22 -29.54
C PHE A 27 -5.74 -5.81 -29.46
N GLN A 28 -6.83 -5.67 -28.71
CA GLN A 28 -7.54 -4.42 -28.56
C GLN A 28 -7.11 -3.72 -27.27
N ALA A 29 -6.05 -2.90 -27.37
CA ALA A 29 -5.40 -2.30 -26.19
C ALA A 29 -6.15 -1.13 -25.56
N GLN A 30 -6.82 -0.27 -26.34
CA GLN A 30 -7.42 0.97 -25.85
C GLN A 30 -8.25 0.80 -24.57
N ILE A 31 -8.08 1.76 -23.67
CA ILE A 31 -8.78 1.84 -22.38
C ILE A 31 -9.72 3.05 -22.45
N ALA A 32 -10.97 2.89 -22.03
CA ALA A 32 -11.91 4.00 -21.94
C ALA A 32 -11.40 5.04 -20.94
N ALA A 33 -11.57 6.34 -21.24
CA ALA A 33 -11.08 7.41 -20.37
C ALA A 33 -11.68 7.40 -18.96
N ILE A 34 -12.88 6.82 -18.84
CA ILE A 34 -13.67 6.71 -17.61
C ILE A 34 -13.66 5.30 -17.02
N ASP A 35 -12.67 4.47 -17.37
CA ASP A 35 -12.52 3.12 -16.80
C ASP A 35 -12.12 3.22 -15.31
N GLU A 36 -13.10 3.06 -14.42
CA GLU A 36 -12.89 3.14 -12.97
C GLU A 36 -11.83 2.16 -12.46
N MET A 37 -11.67 0.98 -13.10
CA MET A 37 -10.66 0.01 -12.67
C MET A 37 -9.24 0.43 -13.05
N PHE A 38 -9.09 1.15 -14.16
CA PHE A 38 -7.80 1.75 -14.50
C PHE A 38 -7.51 2.96 -13.62
N LEU A 39 -8.49 3.85 -13.45
CA LEU A 39 -8.34 5.06 -12.63
C LEU A 39 -8.06 4.72 -11.17
N TYR A 40 -8.74 3.73 -10.60
CA TYR A 40 -8.46 3.24 -9.25
C TYR A 40 -7.01 2.77 -9.11
N GLN A 41 -6.48 2.01 -10.06
CA GLN A 41 -5.08 1.57 -10.02
C GLN A 41 -4.09 2.71 -10.16
N LEU A 42 -4.43 3.75 -10.92
CA LEU A 42 -3.61 4.94 -11.05
C LEU A 42 -3.58 5.76 -9.76
N ASP A 43 -4.74 5.92 -9.12
CA ASP A 43 -4.90 6.69 -7.89
C ASP A 43 -4.21 6.04 -6.67
N GLU A 44 -4.11 4.70 -6.65
CA GLU A 44 -3.40 3.95 -5.60
C GLU A 44 -1.86 4.06 -5.72
N LEU A 45 -1.33 4.54 -6.84
CA LEU A 45 0.11 4.77 -7.00
C LEU A 45 0.50 6.14 -6.46
N GLU A 46 1.45 6.18 -5.52
CA GLU A 46 1.95 7.43 -4.91
C GLU A 46 2.43 8.46 -5.94
N ASP A 47 3.00 8.01 -7.07
CA ASP A 47 3.52 8.84 -8.16
C ASP A 47 2.56 8.97 -9.36
N GLN A 48 1.35 8.39 -9.28
CA GLN A 48 0.36 8.33 -10.37
C GLN A 48 1.00 7.96 -11.72
N ASN A 49 1.88 6.97 -11.69
CA ASN A 49 2.62 6.54 -12.87
C ASN A 49 1.74 5.74 -13.82
N PHE A 50 1.37 6.34 -14.95
CA PHE A 50 0.54 5.72 -15.99
C PHE A 50 1.11 4.40 -16.50
N ASP A 51 2.42 4.28 -16.73
CA ASP A 51 3.02 3.05 -17.25
C ASP A 51 2.89 1.90 -16.23
N GLN A 52 3.08 2.20 -14.95
CA GLN A 52 2.91 1.21 -13.88
C GLN A 52 1.43 0.82 -13.70
N ALA A 53 0.51 1.78 -13.81
CA ALA A 53 -0.92 1.49 -13.83
C ALA A 53 -1.29 0.60 -15.02
N LEU A 54 -0.74 0.86 -16.22
CA LEU A 54 -0.94 0.03 -17.41
C LEU A 54 -0.43 -1.41 -17.18
N VAL A 55 0.79 -1.58 -16.64
CA VAL A 55 1.34 -2.90 -16.32
C VAL A 55 0.41 -3.67 -15.38
N SER A 56 -0.04 -3.04 -14.30
CA SER A 56 -0.99 -3.63 -13.35
C SER A 56 -2.32 -3.98 -14.02
N TYR A 57 -2.85 -3.08 -14.83
CA TYR A 57 -4.15 -3.23 -15.48
C TYR A 57 -4.19 -4.43 -16.44
N TYR A 58 -3.25 -4.49 -17.39
CA TYR A 58 -3.19 -5.60 -18.35
C TYR A 58 -2.71 -6.90 -17.71
N GLY A 59 -1.77 -6.81 -16.77
CA GLY A 59 -1.29 -7.98 -16.02
C GLY A 59 -2.44 -8.64 -15.26
N LEU A 60 -3.24 -7.87 -14.55
CA LEU A 60 -4.45 -8.38 -13.88
C LEU A 60 -5.47 -8.91 -14.89
N GLY A 61 -5.70 -8.23 -16.01
CA GLY A 61 -6.57 -8.77 -17.06
C GLY A 61 -6.13 -10.15 -17.56
N ARG A 62 -4.82 -10.38 -17.72
CA ARG A 62 -4.27 -11.69 -18.08
C ARG A 62 -4.51 -12.72 -16.99
N THR A 63 -4.20 -12.43 -15.73
CA THR A 63 -4.36 -13.40 -14.64
C THR A 63 -5.83 -13.78 -14.42
N LEU A 64 -6.75 -12.80 -14.53
CA LEU A 64 -8.19 -13.07 -14.53
C LEU A 64 -8.55 -14.04 -15.66
N PHE A 65 -8.10 -13.77 -16.88
CA PHE A 65 -8.37 -14.61 -18.02
C PHE A 65 -7.78 -16.02 -17.87
N ASP A 66 -6.56 -16.17 -17.36
CA ASP A 66 -5.91 -17.46 -17.13
C ASP A 66 -6.68 -18.33 -16.12
N SER A 67 -7.20 -17.73 -15.04
CA SER A 67 -8.06 -18.44 -14.10
C SER A 67 -9.30 -19.01 -14.81
N ILE A 68 -9.97 -18.18 -15.63
CA ILE A 68 -11.17 -18.60 -16.37
C ILE A 68 -10.82 -19.64 -17.43
N GLN A 69 -9.75 -19.45 -18.20
CA GLN A 69 -9.32 -20.38 -19.22
C GLN A 69 -9.03 -21.77 -18.63
N GLN A 70 -8.40 -21.87 -17.47
CA GLN A 70 -8.18 -23.15 -16.79
C GLN A 70 -9.50 -23.85 -16.47
N ILE A 71 -10.46 -23.12 -15.91
CA ILE A 71 -11.79 -23.65 -15.56
C ILE A 71 -12.54 -24.10 -16.82
N ILE A 72 -12.57 -23.27 -17.86
CA ILE A 72 -13.25 -23.56 -19.13
C ILE A 72 -12.63 -24.77 -19.82
N ASN A 73 -11.30 -24.86 -19.88
CA ASN A 73 -10.63 -26.00 -20.51
C ASN A 73 -10.90 -27.31 -19.76
N GLN A 74 -11.03 -27.28 -18.44
CA GLN A 74 -11.35 -28.48 -17.66
C GLN A 74 -12.84 -28.85 -17.73
N TYR A 75 -13.74 -27.86 -17.72
CA TYR A 75 -15.18 -28.11 -17.69
C TYR A 75 -15.77 -28.38 -19.09
N PHE A 76 -15.43 -27.55 -20.08
CA PHE A 76 -15.94 -27.61 -21.45
C PHE A 76 -14.93 -28.19 -22.46
N GLY A 77 -13.69 -28.42 -22.07
CA GLY A 77 -12.59 -28.81 -22.97
C GLY A 77 -11.93 -27.64 -23.70
N SER A 78 -12.71 -26.63 -24.13
CA SER A 78 -12.20 -25.36 -24.66
C SER A 78 -13.30 -24.32 -24.86
N PHE A 79 -12.94 -23.05 -25.06
CA PHE A 79 -13.88 -21.98 -25.45
C PHE A 79 -14.67 -22.28 -26.74
N LYS A 80 -14.19 -23.16 -27.63
CA LYS A 80 -14.89 -23.53 -28.87
C LYS A 80 -16.22 -24.24 -28.63
N GLN A 81 -16.38 -24.87 -27.46
CA GLN A 81 -17.61 -25.59 -27.10
C GLN A 81 -18.67 -24.67 -26.49
N ILE A 82 -18.34 -23.41 -26.27
CA ILE A 82 -19.24 -22.40 -25.70
C ILE A 82 -19.92 -21.66 -26.84
N SER A 83 -21.24 -21.56 -26.78
CA SER A 83 -22.05 -20.80 -27.75
C SER A 83 -22.59 -19.50 -27.17
N SER A 84 -22.66 -19.38 -25.84
CA SER A 84 -23.03 -18.14 -25.18
C SER A 84 -22.27 -17.91 -23.86
N PHE A 85 -21.41 -16.89 -23.85
CA PHE A 85 -20.66 -16.44 -22.68
C PHE A 85 -21.15 -15.06 -22.22
N LEU A 86 -21.54 -14.93 -20.96
CA LEU A 86 -21.86 -13.66 -20.32
C LEU A 86 -20.73 -13.24 -19.37
N ASP A 87 -20.11 -12.09 -19.64
CA ASP A 87 -19.27 -11.36 -18.68
C ASP A 87 -20.17 -10.36 -17.94
N PHE A 88 -20.54 -10.67 -16.70
CA PHE A 88 -21.48 -9.92 -15.87
C PHE A 88 -20.75 -9.06 -14.83
N ALA A 89 -21.18 -7.80 -14.69
CA ALA A 89 -20.42 -6.74 -14.00
C ALA A 89 -19.02 -6.57 -14.59
N CYS A 90 -18.97 -6.55 -15.92
CA CYS A 90 -17.73 -6.64 -16.71
C CYS A 90 -16.89 -5.35 -16.75
N GLY A 91 -17.40 -4.24 -16.20
CA GLY A 91 -16.77 -2.92 -16.27
C GLY A 91 -16.48 -2.53 -17.73
N TYR A 92 -15.29 -1.99 -17.99
CA TYR A 92 -14.86 -1.55 -19.32
C TYR A 92 -14.00 -2.59 -20.07
N GLY A 93 -14.11 -3.88 -19.70
CA GLY A 93 -13.54 -4.98 -20.50
C GLY A 93 -12.07 -5.29 -20.23
N ARG A 94 -11.65 -5.28 -18.96
CA ARG A 94 -10.32 -5.74 -18.54
C ARG A 94 -10.09 -7.23 -18.87
N LEU A 95 -11.10 -8.08 -18.61
CA LEU A 95 -11.12 -9.48 -19.05
C LEU A 95 -11.40 -9.60 -20.57
N MET A 96 -12.39 -8.83 -21.06
CA MET A 96 -12.94 -8.95 -22.42
C MET A 96 -11.88 -8.96 -23.52
N ARG A 97 -10.86 -8.09 -23.41
CA ARG A 97 -9.74 -8.00 -24.39
C ARG A 97 -8.94 -9.30 -24.57
N PHE A 98 -8.96 -10.19 -23.59
CA PHE A 98 -8.36 -11.53 -23.70
C PHE A 98 -9.38 -12.55 -24.19
N LEU A 99 -10.63 -12.45 -23.73
CA LEU A 99 -11.72 -13.36 -24.12
C LEU A 99 -12.01 -13.33 -25.63
N VAL A 100 -12.02 -12.14 -26.25
CA VAL A 100 -12.30 -11.98 -27.69
C VAL A 100 -11.22 -12.60 -28.61
N GLN A 101 -10.06 -12.99 -28.06
CA GLN A 101 -9.03 -13.71 -28.81
C GLN A 101 -9.30 -15.22 -28.89
N GLU A 102 -10.28 -15.72 -28.14
CA GLU A 102 -10.50 -17.15 -27.88
C GLU A 102 -11.84 -17.65 -28.39
N MET A 103 -12.82 -16.75 -28.50
CA MET A 103 -14.14 -17.06 -29.04
C MET A 103 -14.70 -15.90 -29.88
N PRO A 104 -15.57 -16.20 -30.87
CA PRO A 104 -16.20 -15.19 -31.71
C PRO A 104 -17.02 -14.18 -30.90
N THR A 105 -16.95 -12.90 -31.27
CA THR A 105 -17.54 -11.80 -30.49
C THR A 105 -19.06 -11.86 -30.45
N GLU A 106 -19.70 -12.44 -31.47
CA GLU A 106 -21.15 -12.66 -31.54
C GLU A 106 -21.66 -13.67 -30.49
N LYS A 107 -20.75 -14.44 -29.88
CA LYS A 107 -21.05 -15.41 -28.81
C LYS A 107 -20.75 -14.86 -27.41
N ILE A 108 -20.35 -13.60 -27.31
CA ILE A 108 -20.01 -12.95 -26.03
C ILE A 108 -21.01 -11.84 -25.75
N TRP A 109 -21.45 -11.76 -24.49
CA TRP A 109 -22.28 -10.69 -23.97
C TRP A 109 -21.54 -9.97 -22.84
N ALA A 110 -21.39 -8.66 -22.97
CA ALA A 110 -20.94 -7.77 -21.91
C ALA A 110 -22.17 -7.22 -21.18
N SER A 111 -22.22 -7.38 -19.85
CA SER A 111 -23.27 -6.80 -19.03
C SER A 111 -22.71 -6.02 -17.85
N ASP A 112 -23.16 -4.78 -17.72
CA ASP A 112 -22.78 -3.88 -16.64
C ASP A 112 -23.88 -2.85 -16.36
N ILE A 113 -23.93 -2.33 -15.13
CA ILE A 113 -24.85 -1.25 -14.76
C ILE A 113 -24.45 0.07 -15.43
N TYR A 114 -23.16 0.24 -15.72
CA TYR A 114 -22.66 1.39 -16.46
C TYR A 114 -22.96 1.24 -17.95
N THR A 115 -23.98 1.98 -18.40
CA THR A 115 -24.36 2.07 -19.81
C THR A 115 -23.18 2.47 -20.71
N ALA A 116 -22.28 3.34 -20.23
CA ALA A 116 -21.08 3.72 -20.96
C ALA A 116 -20.08 2.55 -21.09
N ALA A 117 -19.97 1.68 -20.09
CA ALA A 117 -19.09 0.52 -20.14
C ALA A 117 -19.60 -0.52 -21.14
N VAL A 118 -20.91 -0.81 -21.11
CA VAL A 118 -21.56 -1.68 -22.12
C VAL A 118 -21.42 -1.10 -23.53
N LYS A 119 -21.64 0.20 -23.70
CA LYS A 119 -21.47 0.88 -24.98
C LYS A 119 -20.03 0.81 -25.47
N PHE A 120 -19.04 1.06 -24.60
CA PHE A 120 -17.64 0.92 -24.95
C PHE A 120 -17.33 -0.47 -25.47
N GLN A 121 -17.75 -1.51 -24.74
CA GLN A 121 -17.41 -2.88 -25.11
C GLN A 121 -18.09 -3.33 -26.42
N THR A 122 -19.35 -2.93 -26.64
CA THR A 122 -20.06 -3.23 -27.90
C THR A 122 -19.44 -2.52 -29.10
N GLU A 123 -19.11 -1.23 -28.98
CA GLU A 123 -18.51 -0.45 -30.08
C GLU A 123 -17.06 -0.86 -30.35
N TYR A 124 -16.28 -1.11 -29.30
CA TYR A 124 -14.85 -1.37 -29.41
C TYR A 124 -14.56 -2.85 -29.67
N PHE A 125 -15.07 -3.76 -28.84
CA PHE A 125 -14.80 -5.21 -28.97
C PHE A 125 -15.77 -5.92 -29.92
N GLY A 126 -16.86 -5.27 -30.36
CA GLY A 126 -17.83 -5.89 -31.28
C GLY A 126 -18.64 -7.04 -30.66
N VAL A 127 -18.75 -7.07 -29.32
CA VAL A 127 -19.54 -8.05 -28.57
C VAL A 127 -20.99 -7.60 -28.41
N ASN A 128 -21.87 -8.48 -27.94
CA ASN A 128 -23.23 -8.12 -27.58
C ASN A 128 -23.27 -7.35 -26.26
N GLY A 129 -24.25 -6.46 -26.07
CA GLY A 129 -24.39 -5.65 -24.87
C GLY A 129 -25.73 -5.86 -24.17
N ILE A 130 -25.70 -5.95 -22.84
CA ILE A 130 -26.89 -5.94 -21.98
C ILE A 130 -26.65 -4.91 -20.88
N VAL A 131 -27.48 -3.87 -20.78
CA VAL A 131 -27.39 -2.94 -19.65
C VAL A 131 -28.03 -3.60 -18.43
N SER A 132 -27.27 -3.73 -17.35
CA SER A 132 -27.73 -4.28 -16.08
C SER A 132 -28.57 -3.27 -15.29
N THR A 133 -29.25 -3.75 -14.27
CA THR A 133 -30.17 -2.96 -13.43
C THR A 133 -29.69 -2.94 -11.98
N ARG A 134 -30.30 -2.11 -11.14
CA ARG A 134 -30.03 -2.15 -9.68
C ARG A 134 -30.74 -3.32 -9.01
N ASN A 135 -31.99 -3.52 -9.36
CA ASN A 135 -32.80 -4.61 -8.82
C ASN A 135 -32.75 -5.83 -9.73
N PRO A 136 -32.50 -7.04 -9.20
CA PRO A 136 -32.39 -8.27 -10.00
C PRO A 136 -33.64 -8.60 -10.81
N GLU A 137 -34.83 -8.29 -10.27
CA GLU A 137 -36.12 -8.51 -10.92
C GLU A 137 -36.31 -7.66 -12.18
N ASP A 138 -35.59 -6.55 -12.32
CA ASP A 138 -35.65 -5.68 -13.50
C ASP A 138 -34.71 -6.18 -14.62
N TYR A 139 -33.80 -7.12 -14.32
CA TYR A 139 -32.82 -7.65 -15.27
C TYR A 139 -33.43 -8.70 -16.21
N GLN A 140 -34.38 -8.29 -17.04
CA GLN A 140 -35.22 -9.14 -17.89
C GLN A 140 -34.50 -9.58 -19.16
N VAL A 141 -33.61 -10.57 -19.04
CA VAL A 141 -32.86 -11.17 -20.15
C VAL A 141 -33.49 -12.49 -20.60
N GLN A 142 -33.82 -12.62 -21.88
CA GLN A 142 -34.37 -13.85 -22.46
C GLN A 142 -33.28 -14.85 -22.89
N GLN A 143 -32.07 -14.36 -23.18
CA GLN A 143 -30.92 -15.18 -23.56
C GLN A 143 -30.49 -16.10 -22.42
N LYS A 144 -30.19 -17.36 -22.74
CA LYS A 144 -29.54 -18.31 -21.82
C LYS A 144 -28.06 -18.49 -22.15
N PHE A 145 -27.26 -18.80 -21.14
CA PHE A 145 -25.81 -18.82 -21.24
C PHE A 145 -25.23 -20.19 -20.92
N ASP A 146 -24.30 -20.64 -21.75
CA ASP A 146 -23.46 -21.81 -21.45
C ASP A 146 -22.47 -21.46 -20.34
N CYS A 147 -21.95 -20.23 -20.32
CA CYS A 147 -21.06 -19.77 -19.27
C CYS A 147 -21.44 -18.35 -18.83
N ILE A 148 -21.52 -18.14 -17.52
CA ILE A 148 -21.65 -16.82 -16.91
C ILE A 148 -20.44 -16.63 -16.01
N TYR A 149 -19.71 -15.54 -16.20
CA TYR A 149 -18.68 -15.10 -15.29
C TYR A 149 -19.13 -13.82 -14.58
N ALA A 150 -19.07 -13.82 -13.26
CA ALA A 150 -19.37 -12.67 -12.40
C ALA A 150 -18.17 -12.42 -11.46
N GLY A 151 -17.11 -11.84 -12.02
CA GLY A 151 -15.89 -11.50 -11.31
C GLY A 151 -16.06 -10.24 -10.46
N SER A 152 -15.71 -10.33 -9.18
CA SER A 152 -15.75 -9.23 -8.21
C SER A 152 -17.10 -8.51 -8.17
N PHE A 153 -18.19 -9.24 -8.37
CA PHE A 153 -19.55 -8.69 -8.24
C PHE A 153 -20.11 -8.92 -6.85
N PHE A 154 -20.15 -10.19 -6.41
CA PHE A 154 -20.72 -10.57 -5.11
C PHE A 154 -19.88 -10.09 -3.92
N SER A 155 -18.62 -9.70 -4.13
CA SER A 155 -17.80 -9.00 -3.14
C SER A 155 -18.31 -7.61 -2.77
N HIS A 156 -19.35 -7.09 -3.44
CA HIS A 156 -19.90 -5.76 -3.18
C HIS A 156 -21.39 -5.74 -2.87
N MET A 157 -22.06 -6.89 -2.97
CA MET A 157 -23.52 -6.97 -2.89
C MET A 157 -24.01 -7.07 -1.45
N PRO A 158 -24.92 -6.19 -0.99
CA PRO A 158 -25.51 -6.33 0.34
C PRO A 158 -26.42 -7.56 0.42
N PRO A 159 -26.71 -8.09 1.63
CA PRO A 159 -27.54 -9.29 1.81
C PRO A 159 -28.90 -9.21 1.11
N ARG A 160 -29.49 -8.01 1.02
CA ARG A 160 -30.79 -7.78 0.38
C ARG A 160 -30.82 -8.14 -1.12
N THR A 161 -29.72 -7.92 -1.84
CA THR A 161 -29.64 -8.15 -3.30
C THR A 161 -28.75 -9.33 -3.66
N PHE A 162 -27.91 -9.82 -2.74
CA PHE A 162 -27.03 -10.98 -2.97
C PHE A 162 -27.80 -12.22 -3.46
N LYS A 163 -28.77 -12.69 -2.68
CA LYS A 163 -29.56 -13.89 -3.05
C LYS A 163 -30.39 -13.67 -4.32
N PRO A 164 -31.14 -12.56 -4.49
CA PRO A 164 -31.91 -12.35 -5.71
C PRO A 164 -31.03 -12.25 -6.97
N TRP A 165 -29.83 -11.65 -6.91
CA TRP A 165 -28.88 -11.70 -8.02
C TRP A 165 -28.39 -13.11 -8.32
N MET A 166 -28.06 -13.90 -7.30
CA MET A 166 -27.66 -15.30 -7.48
C MET A 166 -28.78 -16.11 -8.16
N GLN A 167 -30.03 -15.89 -7.77
CA GLN A 167 -31.19 -16.51 -8.42
C GLN A 167 -31.30 -16.12 -9.89
N GLN A 168 -31.14 -14.83 -10.19
CA GLN A 168 -31.24 -14.32 -11.56
C GLN A 168 -30.15 -14.91 -12.45
N LEU A 169 -28.88 -14.86 -12.03
CA LEU A 169 -27.77 -15.42 -12.81
C LEU A 169 -27.88 -16.94 -12.98
N TYR A 170 -28.24 -17.67 -11.92
CA TYR A 170 -28.46 -19.11 -12.01
C TYR A 170 -29.61 -19.46 -12.98
N HIS A 171 -30.71 -18.68 -12.97
CA HIS A 171 -31.82 -18.90 -13.89
C HIS A 171 -31.41 -18.69 -15.35
N LEU A 172 -30.43 -17.83 -15.64
CA LEU A 172 -29.94 -17.56 -16.99
C LEU A 172 -29.02 -18.66 -17.53
N LEU A 173 -28.63 -19.66 -16.74
CA LEU A 173 -27.83 -20.78 -17.23
C LEU A 173 -28.63 -21.73 -18.13
N ASN A 174 -27.97 -22.24 -19.15
CA ASN A 174 -28.40 -23.46 -19.83
C ASN A 174 -28.29 -24.68 -18.89
N PRO A 175 -28.96 -25.82 -19.16
CA PRO A 175 -28.92 -27.01 -18.30
C PRO A 175 -27.52 -27.55 -18.03
N GLU A 176 -26.62 -27.43 -19.02
CA GLU A 176 -25.21 -27.84 -18.90
C GLU A 176 -24.27 -26.66 -18.60
N GLY A 177 -24.84 -25.49 -18.30
CA GLY A 177 -24.09 -24.26 -18.14
C GLY A 177 -23.30 -24.17 -16.85
N LEU A 178 -22.35 -23.24 -16.83
CA LEU A 178 -21.48 -22.98 -15.69
C LEU A 178 -21.56 -21.51 -15.28
N LEU A 179 -21.90 -21.25 -14.02
CA LEU A 179 -21.71 -19.96 -13.38
C LEU A 179 -20.39 -19.98 -12.60
N ILE A 180 -19.52 -19.04 -12.91
CA ILE A 180 -18.25 -18.78 -12.23
C ILE A 180 -18.39 -17.42 -11.56
N PHE A 181 -18.28 -17.36 -10.24
CA PHE A 181 -18.35 -16.08 -9.52
C PHE A 181 -17.31 -16.01 -8.41
N SER A 182 -16.92 -14.80 -8.02
CA SER A 182 -15.99 -14.60 -6.91
C SER A 182 -16.62 -13.95 -5.69
N VAL A 183 -16.02 -14.20 -4.52
CA VAL A 183 -16.40 -13.61 -3.23
C VAL A 183 -15.17 -13.28 -2.40
N LEU A 184 -15.31 -12.35 -1.44
CA LEU A 184 -14.35 -12.21 -0.35
C LEU A 184 -14.71 -13.20 0.75
N ASP A 185 -13.77 -14.07 1.09
CA ASP A 185 -13.96 -15.04 2.15
C ASP A 185 -13.71 -14.43 3.54
N GLU A 186 -14.34 -15.02 4.57
CA GLU A 186 -14.16 -14.62 5.96
C GLU A 186 -12.71 -14.64 6.43
N GLU A 187 -11.85 -15.48 5.84
CA GLU A 187 -10.41 -15.53 6.13
C GLU A 187 -9.69 -14.19 5.88
N ILE A 188 -10.26 -13.29 5.06
CA ILE A 188 -9.68 -11.98 4.72
C ILE A 188 -10.09 -10.90 5.74
N LEU A 189 -11.09 -11.16 6.59
CA LEU A 189 -11.55 -10.19 7.58
C LEU A 189 -10.44 -9.83 8.57
N PRO A 190 -10.35 -8.56 9.02
CA PRO A 190 -9.50 -8.20 10.13
C PRO A 190 -9.85 -9.04 11.36
N SER A 191 -8.84 -9.49 12.12
CA SER A 191 -9.07 -10.37 13.29
C SER A 191 -9.94 -9.75 14.38
N SER A 192 -10.12 -8.43 14.37
CA SER A 192 -11.02 -7.68 15.25
C SER A 192 -12.50 -7.74 14.85
N THR A 193 -12.80 -8.19 13.64
CA THR A 193 -14.13 -8.12 13.03
C THR A 193 -14.68 -9.54 12.85
N PRO A 194 -15.57 -10.02 13.74
CA PRO A 194 -16.14 -11.35 13.60
C PRO A 194 -17.12 -11.42 12.43
N MET A 195 -17.21 -12.59 11.80
CA MET A 195 -18.24 -12.89 10.82
C MET A 195 -19.64 -12.89 11.48
N ALA A 196 -20.65 -12.39 10.77
CA ALA A 196 -22.04 -12.41 11.24
C ALA A 196 -22.55 -13.86 11.35
N ALA A 197 -23.53 -14.09 12.23
CA ALA A 197 -24.07 -15.44 12.48
C ALA A 197 -24.70 -16.06 11.22
N GLU A 198 -25.24 -15.20 10.35
CA GLU A 198 -25.83 -15.56 9.06
C GLU A 198 -24.79 -15.95 8.00
N GLY A 199 -23.49 -15.73 8.27
CA GLY A 199 -22.39 -16.06 7.36
C GLY A 199 -22.17 -15.07 6.22
N ILE A 200 -22.75 -13.88 6.30
CA ILE A 200 -22.54 -12.75 5.38
C ILE A 200 -22.41 -11.43 6.17
N LEU A 201 -21.37 -10.65 5.86
CA LEU A 201 -21.11 -9.33 6.46
C LEU A 201 -20.95 -8.29 5.35
N PHE A 202 -21.70 -7.19 5.43
CA PHE A 202 -21.63 -6.08 4.48
C PHE A 202 -21.22 -4.79 5.18
N SER A 203 -20.28 -4.07 4.58
CA SER A 203 -19.83 -2.75 5.00
C SER A 203 -20.05 -1.74 3.88
N SER A 204 -20.80 -0.67 4.17
CA SER A 204 -20.97 0.48 3.27
C SER A 204 -19.84 1.53 3.41
N GLU A 205 -18.90 1.32 4.34
CA GLU A 205 -17.79 2.26 4.56
C GLU A 205 -16.64 2.10 3.56
N SER A 206 -16.58 0.95 2.88
CA SER A 206 -15.55 0.62 1.88
C SER A 206 -16.22 0.29 0.56
N SER A 207 -15.96 1.14 -0.45
CA SER A 207 -16.45 0.99 -1.82
C SER A 207 -15.46 1.65 -2.77
N GLU A 208 -15.03 0.93 -3.80
CA GLU A 208 -14.14 1.46 -4.85
C GLU A 208 -14.91 2.19 -5.96
N SER A 209 -16.24 2.04 -6.03
CA SER A 209 -17.05 2.79 -6.99
C SER A 209 -17.22 4.24 -6.54
N GLN A 210 -17.01 5.17 -7.47
CA GLN A 210 -17.24 6.60 -7.22
C GLN A 210 -18.70 7.02 -7.51
N LEU A 211 -19.45 6.18 -8.22
CA LEU A 211 -20.75 6.52 -8.78
C LEU A 211 -21.93 5.76 -8.16
N LEU A 212 -21.69 4.58 -7.59
CA LEU A 212 -22.75 3.74 -7.01
C LEU A 212 -23.04 4.15 -5.56
N ASP A 213 -24.31 3.99 -5.15
CA ASP A 213 -24.70 4.20 -3.76
C ASP A 213 -24.00 3.15 -2.89
N ARG A 214 -23.28 3.59 -1.86
CA ARG A 214 -22.52 2.71 -0.96
C ARG A 214 -23.37 1.71 -0.20
N ASN A 215 -24.68 1.96 -0.08
CA ASN A 215 -25.60 0.98 0.49
C ASN A 215 -25.96 -0.12 -0.51
N ASP A 216 -25.87 0.14 -1.81
CA ASP A 216 -26.13 -0.80 -2.90
C ASP A 216 -24.83 -1.48 -3.40
N TYR A 217 -23.67 -0.86 -3.18
CA TYR A 217 -22.34 -1.31 -3.62
C TYR A 217 -21.27 -0.95 -2.58
N GLY A 218 -20.97 -1.89 -1.70
CA GLY A 218 -20.00 -1.75 -0.60
C GLY A 218 -18.96 -2.85 -0.63
N THR A 219 -18.56 -3.37 0.53
CA THR A 219 -17.69 -4.55 0.64
C THR A 219 -18.42 -5.65 1.41
N THR A 220 -18.49 -6.84 0.81
CA THR A 220 -19.18 -8.01 1.33
C THR A 220 -18.22 -9.16 1.54
N TYR A 221 -18.22 -9.71 2.76
CA TYR A 221 -17.51 -10.93 3.12
C TYR A 221 -18.52 -12.04 3.39
N VAL A 222 -18.19 -13.27 3.02
CA VAL A 222 -19.04 -14.45 3.23
C VAL A 222 -18.21 -15.62 3.73
N ASN A 223 -18.85 -16.60 4.36
CA ASN A 223 -18.24 -17.91 4.60
C ASN A 223 -18.79 -18.97 3.64
N GLU A 224 -18.11 -20.11 3.58
CA GLU A 224 -18.46 -21.20 2.66
C GLU A 224 -19.82 -21.83 2.98
N THR A 225 -20.18 -21.91 4.26
CA THR A 225 -21.48 -22.44 4.69
C THR A 225 -22.63 -21.62 4.08
N TYR A 226 -22.56 -20.29 4.18
CA TYR A 226 -23.54 -19.39 3.59
C TYR A 226 -23.69 -19.61 2.08
N ILE A 227 -22.57 -19.69 1.34
CA ILE A 227 -22.61 -19.90 -0.11
C ILE A 227 -23.23 -21.26 -0.48
N ARG A 228 -22.87 -22.34 0.21
CA ARG A 228 -23.43 -23.67 -0.04
C ARG A 228 -24.93 -23.73 0.24
N GLU A 229 -25.38 -23.13 1.35
CA GLU A 229 -26.80 -23.04 1.69
C GLU A 229 -27.57 -22.21 0.68
N LEU A 230 -27.02 -21.06 0.27
CA LEU A 230 -27.58 -20.20 -0.76
C LEU A 230 -27.79 -20.97 -2.07
N ILE A 231 -26.76 -21.64 -2.59
CA ILE A 231 -26.86 -22.39 -3.84
C ILE A 231 -27.84 -23.57 -3.70
N THR A 232 -27.89 -24.23 -2.55
CA THR A 232 -28.91 -25.27 -2.28
C THR A 232 -30.32 -24.70 -2.38
N GLN A 233 -30.58 -23.52 -1.81
CA GLN A 233 -31.88 -22.86 -1.89
C GLN A 233 -32.22 -22.41 -3.32
N VAL A 234 -31.27 -21.78 -4.02
CA VAL A 234 -31.47 -21.23 -5.37
C VAL A 234 -31.70 -22.34 -6.40
N SER A 235 -30.95 -23.44 -6.30
CA SER A 235 -31.04 -24.56 -7.24
C SER A 235 -32.10 -25.60 -6.87
N HIS A 236 -32.77 -25.44 -5.73
CA HIS A 236 -33.62 -26.49 -5.14
C HIS A 236 -32.87 -27.82 -4.95
N ASN A 237 -31.63 -27.75 -4.45
CA ASN A 237 -30.74 -28.89 -4.21
C ASN A 237 -30.41 -29.72 -5.47
N LYS A 238 -30.34 -29.07 -6.63
CA LYS A 238 -30.03 -29.73 -7.91
C LYS A 238 -28.66 -29.37 -8.46
N ALA A 239 -28.09 -28.24 -8.05
CA ALA A 239 -26.81 -27.78 -8.57
C ALA A 239 -25.64 -28.48 -7.89
N SER A 240 -24.56 -28.65 -8.65
CA SER A 240 -23.26 -29.00 -8.09
C SER A 240 -22.43 -27.72 -7.90
N ILE A 241 -21.63 -27.70 -6.83
CA ILE A 241 -20.81 -26.54 -6.46
C ILE A 241 -19.37 -26.96 -6.11
N CYS A 242 -18.40 -26.23 -6.63
CA CYS A 242 -16.98 -26.36 -6.28
C CYS A 242 -16.40 -25.00 -5.87
N ARG A 243 -15.56 -25.01 -4.83
CA ARG A 243 -14.83 -23.82 -4.34
C ARG A 243 -13.36 -23.95 -4.75
N ILE A 244 -12.81 -22.88 -5.32
CA ILE A 244 -11.39 -22.69 -5.56
C ILE A 244 -10.94 -21.52 -4.68
N LYS A 245 -10.25 -21.84 -3.58
CA LYS A 245 -9.72 -20.84 -2.66
C LYS A 245 -8.75 -19.91 -3.39
N LYS A 246 -8.89 -18.60 -3.23
CA LYS A 246 -8.03 -17.58 -3.85
C LYS A 246 -7.86 -17.72 -5.37
N GLY A 247 -8.87 -18.30 -6.04
CA GLY A 247 -8.84 -18.60 -7.47
C GLY A 247 -8.83 -17.35 -8.37
N LEU A 248 -9.19 -16.18 -7.84
CA LEU A 248 -9.14 -14.92 -8.56
C LEU A 248 -8.06 -14.01 -7.95
N SER A 249 -7.03 -13.71 -8.74
CA SER A 249 -5.92 -12.82 -8.37
C SER A 249 -5.19 -13.20 -7.06
N ASN A 250 -5.17 -14.49 -6.68
CA ASN A 250 -4.64 -14.96 -5.40
C ASN A 250 -5.28 -14.30 -4.17
N TYR A 251 -6.50 -13.75 -4.32
CA TYR A 251 -7.16 -12.94 -3.30
C TYR A 251 -8.60 -13.37 -3.06
N GLN A 252 -9.44 -13.36 -4.09
CA GLN A 252 -10.85 -13.76 -3.97
C GLN A 252 -11.04 -15.24 -4.28
N ASP A 253 -12.00 -15.84 -3.61
CA ASP A 253 -12.38 -17.22 -3.86
C ASP A 253 -13.28 -17.31 -5.08
N LEU A 254 -13.10 -18.34 -5.90
CA LEU A 254 -14.00 -18.65 -7.01
C LEU A 254 -14.93 -19.80 -6.64
N TYR A 255 -16.19 -19.65 -7.00
CA TYR A 255 -17.19 -20.71 -6.93
C TYR A 255 -17.66 -21.07 -8.33
N LEU A 256 -17.70 -22.37 -8.61
CA LEU A 256 -18.20 -22.96 -9.83
C LEU A 256 -19.56 -23.60 -9.52
N VAL A 257 -20.62 -23.16 -10.19
CA VAL A 257 -21.98 -23.66 -9.99
C VAL A 257 -22.56 -24.13 -11.32
N THR A 258 -23.08 -25.35 -11.35
CA THR A 258 -23.68 -25.95 -12.54
C THR A 258 -25.04 -26.55 -12.20
N PRO A 259 -26.08 -26.42 -13.05
CA PRO A 259 -27.37 -27.08 -12.84
C PRO A 259 -27.30 -28.61 -12.95
N GLN A 260 -26.20 -29.15 -13.48
CA GLN A 260 -25.95 -30.59 -13.53
C GLN A 260 -25.78 -31.14 -12.10
N PRO A 261 -26.62 -32.10 -11.65
CA PRO A 261 -26.45 -32.76 -10.37
C PRO A 261 -25.24 -33.69 -10.39
N ASP A 262 -24.63 -33.91 -9.23
CA ASP A 262 -23.52 -34.85 -9.02
C ASP A 262 -22.32 -34.64 -9.96
N LYS A 263 -22.11 -33.41 -10.45
CA LYS A 263 -20.94 -33.07 -11.25
C LYS A 263 -19.69 -33.22 -10.40
N ASP A 264 -18.81 -34.11 -10.83
CA ASP A 264 -17.52 -34.31 -10.20
C ASP A 264 -16.52 -33.23 -10.64
N PHE A 265 -15.98 -32.51 -9.66
CA PHE A 265 -14.92 -31.50 -9.84
C PHE A 265 -13.56 -31.98 -9.33
N THR A 266 -13.41 -33.24 -8.89
CA THR A 266 -12.15 -33.76 -8.32
C THR A 266 -10.98 -33.74 -9.32
N ALA A 267 -11.27 -33.82 -10.62
CA ALA A 267 -10.27 -33.71 -11.68
C ALA A 267 -9.75 -32.28 -11.91
N LEU A 268 -10.38 -31.26 -11.31
CA LEU A 268 -9.99 -29.86 -11.47
C LEU A 268 -8.66 -29.58 -10.77
N ASN A 269 -7.58 -29.59 -11.56
CA ASN A 269 -6.23 -29.28 -11.09
C ASN A 269 -5.89 -27.80 -11.32
N PHE A 270 -6.55 -26.91 -10.58
CA PHE A 270 -6.35 -25.45 -10.70
C PHE A 270 -4.93 -25.04 -10.29
N LYS A 271 -4.33 -24.11 -11.05
CA LYS A 271 -2.98 -23.58 -10.83
C LYS A 271 -3.00 -22.07 -10.61
N TYR A 272 -2.15 -21.62 -9.70
CA TYR A 272 -1.98 -20.22 -9.33
C TYR A 272 -0.80 -19.59 -10.07
N HIS A 273 -0.90 -18.31 -10.38
CA HIS A 273 0.25 -17.56 -10.90
C HIS A 273 1.34 -17.47 -9.83
N PRO A 274 2.63 -17.46 -10.23
CA PRO A 274 3.66 -17.02 -9.30
C PRO A 274 3.41 -15.56 -8.91
N GLN A 275 3.98 -15.15 -7.80
CA GLN A 275 4.03 -13.75 -7.38
C GLN A 275 5.48 -13.30 -7.34
N GLY A 276 5.75 -12.04 -7.61
CA GLY A 276 7.10 -11.51 -7.53
C GLY A 276 7.13 -9.99 -7.49
N TYR A 277 8.25 -9.47 -7.03
CA TYR A 277 8.49 -8.04 -6.87
C TYR A 277 9.96 -7.71 -7.12
N LEU A 278 10.21 -6.49 -7.62
CA LEU A 278 11.54 -5.93 -7.82
C LEU A 278 11.92 -5.12 -6.57
N ASP A 279 12.85 -5.62 -5.77
CA ASP A 279 13.28 -4.95 -4.54
C ASP A 279 14.19 -3.76 -4.86
N ASN A 280 15.20 -4.00 -5.70
CA ASN A 280 16.21 -3.00 -6.00
C ASN A 280 16.65 -3.01 -7.47
N CYS A 281 17.07 -1.83 -7.89
CA CYS A 281 17.78 -1.59 -9.13
C CYS A 281 18.97 -0.71 -8.80
N ASN A 282 20.18 -1.25 -8.99
CA ASN A 282 21.43 -0.54 -8.75
C ASN A 282 22.14 -0.33 -10.09
N ILE A 283 22.74 0.84 -10.26
CA ILE A 283 23.53 1.16 -11.46
C ILE A 283 24.98 1.32 -11.03
N THR A 284 25.86 0.53 -11.62
CA THR A 284 27.29 0.60 -11.32
C THR A 284 27.90 1.88 -11.91
N PRO A 285 29.09 2.31 -11.46
CA PRO A 285 29.80 3.44 -12.08
C PRO A 285 30.12 3.23 -13.57
N THR A 286 30.19 1.97 -14.03
CA THR A 286 30.38 1.59 -15.44
C THR A 286 29.07 1.66 -16.24
N GLY A 287 27.93 1.87 -15.58
CA GLY A 287 26.60 1.97 -16.19
C GLY A 287 25.84 0.64 -16.28
N ASP A 288 26.38 -0.43 -15.71
CA ASP A 288 25.74 -1.74 -15.71
C ASP A 288 24.55 -1.73 -14.75
N ILE A 289 23.46 -2.41 -15.12
CA ILE A 289 22.25 -2.47 -14.30
C ILE A 289 22.22 -3.80 -13.58
N GLN A 290 22.08 -3.74 -12.25
CA GLN A 290 21.91 -4.89 -11.37
C GLN A 290 20.52 -4.83 -10.73
N LEU A 291 19.73 -5.86 -10.95
CA LEU A 291 18.37 -6.00 -10.44
C LEU A 291 18.31 -7.14 -9.46
N ALA A 292 17.65 -6.92 -8.33
CA ALA A 292 17.30 -7.98 -7.40
C ALA A 292 15.84 -7.89 -7.00
N GLY A 293 15.28 -9.03 -6.66
CA GLY A 293 13.93 -9.13 -6.17
C GLY A 293 13.63 -10.50 -5.62
N TRP A 294 12.34 -10.80 -5.56
CA TRP A 294 11.86 -12.13 -5.21
C TRP A 294 10.77 -12.61 -6.16
N ALA A 295 10.63 -13.93 -6.25
CA ALA A 295 9.54 -14.59 -6.92
C ALA A 295 9.21 -15.91 -6.18
N ILE A 296 7.93 -16.12 -5.89
CA ILE A 296 7.41 -17.29 -5.17
C ILE A 296 6.31 -17.96 -6.00
N ASP A 297 6.23 -19.29 -5.90
CA ASP A 297 5.12 -20.07 -6.40
C ASP A 297 4.37 -20.69 -5.22
N SER A 298 3.08 -20.37 -5.11
CA SER A 298 2.20 -20.84 -4.04
C SER A 298 1.49 -22.15 -4.37
N ASN A 299 1.73 -22.73 -5.56
CA ASN A 299 1.17 -24.03 -5.91
C ASN A 299 1.76 -25.16 -5.04
N PRO A 300 0.95 -26.17 -4.64
CA PRO A 300 1.47 -27.36 -3.99
C PRO A 300 2.54 -28.05 -4.85
N ASN A 301 3.73 -28.25 -4.30
CA ASN A 301 4.92 -28.75 -5.01
C ASN A 301 5.37 -27.90 -6.22
N GLY A 302 4.85 -26.68 -6.33
CA GLY A 302 5.23 -25.71 -7.35
C GLY A 302 6.59 -25.06 -7.04
N SER A 303 7.16 -24.46 -8.07
CA SER A 303 8.37 -23.63 -7.95
C SER A 303 8.42 -22.65 -9.12
N VAL A 304 9.14 -21.55 -8.91
CA VAL A 304 9.46 -20.63 -10.00
C VAL A 304 10.54 -21.27 -10.87
N GLU A 305 10.16 -21.64 -12.10
CA GLU A 305 11.03 -22.26 -13.10
C GLU A 305 12.13 -21.28 -13.55
N SER A 306 11.77 -20.02 -13.73
CA SER A 306 12.72 -18.96 -14.11
C SER A 306 12.19 -17.56 -13.78
N VAL A 307 13.13 -16.66 -13.49
CA VAL A 307 12.96 -15.20 -13.60
C VAL A 307 13.79 -14.73 -14.78
N GLN A 308 13.15 -14.05 -15.72
CA GLN A 308 13.72 -13.68 -17.01
C GLN A 308 13.84 -12.15 -17.11
N MET A 309 15.00 -11.68 -17.56
CA MET A 309 15.24 -10.31 -17.99
C MET A 309 15.18 -10.26 -19.51
N ILE A 310 14.23 -9.51 -20.01
CA ILE A 310 13.92 -9.36 -21.43
C ILE A 310 14.17 -7.91 -21.81
N VAL A 311 14.93 -7.70 -22.88
CA VAL A 311 15.16 -6.38 -23.48
C VAL A 311 14.71 -6.43 -24.93
N ASN A 312 13.80 -5.54 -25.32
CA ASN A 312 13.24 -5.48 -26.68
C ASN A 312 12.79 -6.86 -27.20
N HIS A 313 12.03 -7.59 -26.37
CA HIS A 313 11.50 -8.94 -26.63
C HIS A 313 12.52 -10.09 -26.70
N LYS A 314 13.80 -9.84 -26.41
CA LYS A 314 14.83 -10.89 -26.34
C LYS A 314 15.22 -11.16 -24.89
N ILE A 315 15.17 -12.42 -24.48
CA ILE A 315 15.72 -12.84 -23.18
C ILE A 315 17.23 -12.62 -23.22
N ILE A 316 17.72 -11.72 -22.36
CA ILE A 316 19.16 -11.44 -22.21
C ILE A 316 19.76 -12.31 -21.12
N GLN A 317 19.04 -12.45 -20.01
CA GLN A 317 19.45 -13.29 -18.89
C GLN A 317 18.23 -13.93 -18.24
N GLN A 318 18.43 -15.08 -17.60
CA GLN A 318 17.44 -15.69 -16.73
C GLN A 318 18.14 -16.44 -15.59
N CYS A 319 17.44 -16.60 -14.47
CA CYS A 319 17.92 -17.39 -13.35
C CYS A 319 16.77 -18.13 -12.66
N GLN A 320 17.10 -19.14 -11.87
CA GLN A 320 16.18 -19.72 -10.89
C GLN A 320 16.35 -19.00 -9.56
N PRO A 321 15.25 -18.58 -8.89
CA PRO A 321 15.34 -18.07 -7.53
C PRO A 321 16.05 -19.06 -6.62
N SER A 322 17.00 -18.57 -5.84
CA SER A 322 17.89 -19.41 -5.02
C SER A 322 18.41 -18.72 -3.77
N GLN A 323 18.34 -17.38 -3.70
CA GLN A 323 18.78 -16.62 -2.55
C GLN A 323 17.78 -16.72 -1.41
N GLU A 324 18.30 -16.76 -0.18
CA GLU A 324 17.50 -16.92 1.02
C GLU A 324 16.76 -15.62 1.40
N ARG A 325 15.45 -15.76 1.66
CA ARG A 325 14.52 -14.69 2.03
C ARG A 325 13.68 -15.10 3.24
N PRO A 326 14.28 -15.14 4.45
CA PRO A 326 13.56 -15.49 5.68
C PRO A 326 12.41 -14.53 5.98
N ASP A 327 12.54 -13.26 5.58
CA ASP A 327 11.49 -12.25 5.66
C ASP A 327 10.22 -12.63 4.89
N LEU A 328 10.36 -13.28 3.74
CA LEU A 328 9.23 -13.75 2.93
C LEU A 328 8.62 -15.05 3.46
N VAL A 329 9.40 -15.88 4.16
CA VAL A 329 8.86 -17.03 4.92
C VAL A 329 7.93 -16.53 6.02
N ASP A 330 8.32 -15.46 6.72
CA ASP A 330 7.50 -14.85 7.75
C ASP A 330 6.27 -14.13 7.17
N PHE A 331 6.36 -13.50 6.01
CA PHE A 331 5.23 -12.83 5.37
C PHE A 331 4.21 -13.83 4.81
N PHE A 332 4.64 -14.78 3.98
CA PHE A 332 3.76 -15.76 3.33
C PHE A 332 3.43 -16.97 4.21
N LYS A 333 4.06 -17.10 5.39
CA LYS A 333 3.90 -18.22 6.33
C LYS A 333 4.15 -19.59 5.69
N THR A 334 5.13 -19.67 4.77
CA THR A 334 5.48 -20.90 4.06
C THR A 334 6.99 -21.03 3.87
N SER A 335 7.54 -22.22 4.13
CA SER A 335 8.96 -22.51 3.92
C SER A 335 9.35 -22.52 2.43
N GLN A 336 8.37 -22.64 1.52
CA GLN A 336 8.59 -22.52 0.07
C GLN A 336 9.10 -21.13 -0.32
N ALA A 337 8.82 -20.10 0.49
CA ALA A 337 9.31 -18.75 0.26
C ALA A 337 10.81 -18.58 0.53
N LEU A 338 11.47 -19.54 1.18
CA LEU A 338 12.85 -19.36 1.66
C LEU A 338 13.81 -19.08 0.50
N LYS A 339 13.75 -19.84 -0.59
CA LYS A 339 14.66 -19.68 -1.74
C LYS A 339 14.02 -18.91 -2.89
N SER A 340 13.41 -17.77 -2.57
CA SER A 340 12.65 -16.96 -3.54
C SER A 340 13.42 -15.75 -4.08
N GLY A 341 14.60 -15.45 -3.55
CA GLY A 341 15.39 -14.30 -4.01
C GLY A 341 16.14 -14.58 -5.31
N TRP A 342 16.22 -13.58 -6.19
CA TRP A 342 16.88 -13.64 -7.48
C TRP A 342 17.68 -12.36 -7.76
N ASN A 343 18.76 -12.48 -8.54
CA ASN A 343 19.55 -11.37 -9.06
C ASN A 343 19.79 -11.55 -10.56
N LEU A 344 19.69 -10.46 -11.31
CA LEU A 344 20.02 -10.38 -12.73
C LEU A 344 20.84 -9.12 -12.99
N SER A 345 21.71 -9.14 -13.99
CA SER A 345 22.61 -8.06 -14.34
C SER A 345 22.78 -7.93 -15.84
N ILE A 346 22.86 -6.70 -16.34
CA ILE A 346 23.08 -6.42 -17.76
C ILE A 346 24.13 -5.33 -17.93
N ASP A 347 25.07 -5.58 -18.84
CA ASP A 347 26.17 -4.67 -19.12
C ASP A 347 25.67 -3.41 -19.82
N ALA A 348 26.25 -2.25 -19.50
CA ALA A 348 25.89 -0.96 -20.09
C ALA A 348 25.97 -0.96 -21.63
N GLY A 349 26.89 -1.74 -22.21
CA GLY A 349 27.07 -1.86 -23.65
C GLY A 349 25.98 -2.66 -24.37
N GLN A 350 25.10 -3.34 -23.64
CA GLN A 350 24.02 -4.18 -24.19
C GLN A 350 22.66 -3.50 -24.18
N ILE A 351 22.56 -2.30 -23.62
CA ILE A 351 21.30 -1.57 -23.43
C ILE A 351 21.43 -0.09 -23.77
N SER A 352 20.34 0.48 -24.26
CA SER A 352 20.13 1.91 -24.48
C SER A 352 19.13 2.46 -23.46
N PRO A 353 19.22 3.75 -23.08
CA PRO A 353 18.21 4.38 -22.22
C PRO A 353 16.76 4.28 -22.75
N GLN A 354 16.59 4.12 -24.06
CA GLN A 354 15.25 3.99 -24.68
C GLN A 354 14.74 2.55 -24.74
N ASP A 355 15.59 1.57 -24.43
CA ASP A 355 15.17 0.17 -24.46
C ASP A 355 14.17 -0.11 -23.34
N ILE A 356 13.28 -1.07 -23.60
CA ILE A 356 12.29 -1.52 -22.63
C ILE A 356 12.82 -2.78 -21.97
N LEU A 357 12.90 -2.72 -20.65
CA LEU A 357 13.29 -3.83 -19.81
C LEU A 357 12.03 -4.42 -19.17
N LEU A 358 11.82 -5.72 -19.39
CA LEU A 358 10.75 -6.51 -18.78
C LEU A 358 11.36 -7.61 -17.92
N ILE A 359 10.92 -7.66 -16.66
CA ILE A 359 11.23 -8.75 -15.72
C ILE A 359 9.97 -9.57 -15.51
N LYS A 360 10.06 -10.89 -15.74
CA LYS A 360 8.94 -11.81 -15.61
C LYS A 360 9.35 -13.09 -14.92
N ALA A 361 8.51 -13.58 -14.02
CA ALA A 361 8.62 -14.90 -13.44
C ALA A 361 7.72 -15.89 -14.18
N LYS A 362 8.18 -17.13 -14.33
CA LYS A 362 7.40 -18.25 -14.85
C LYS A 362 7.50 -19.42 -13.88
N ASN A 363 6.38 -20.04 -13.54
CA ASN A 363 6.37 -21.21 -12.66
C ASN A 363 6.32 -22.53 -13.45
N THR A 364 6.47 -23.65 -12.74
CA THR A 364 6.42 -25.00 -13.32
C THR A 364 5.05 -25.40 -13.88
N ALA A 365 3.99 -24.66 -13.54
CA ALA A 365 2.68 -24.79 -14.16
C ALA A 365 2.56 -24.07 -15.51
N GLY A 366 3.58 -23.32 -15.92
CA GLY A 366 3.59 -22.53 -17.15
C GLY A 366 2.89 -21.18 -17.04
N LEU A 367 2.46 -20.78 -15.83
CA LEU A 367 1.86 -19.48 -15.56
C LEU A 367 2.93 -18.44 -15.31
N GLU A 368 2.64 -17.20 -15.71
CA GLU A 368 3.62 -16.12 -15.76
C GLU A 368 3.16 -14.92 -14.92
N TRP A 369 4.12 -14.18 -14.39
CA TRP A 369 3.90 -12.96 -13.62
C TRP A 369 4.88 -11.88 -14.05
N ILE A 370 4.37 -10.75 -14.51
CA ILE A 370 5.19 -9.59 -14.82
C ILE A 370 5.57 -8.91 -13.51
N ILE A 371 6.87 -8.91 -13.21
CA ILE A 371 7.43 -8.26 -12.02
C ILE A 371 7.62 -6.76 -12.28
N ALA A 372 8.14 -6.41 -13.46
CA ALA A 372 8.36 -5.03 -13.85
C ALA A 372 8.40 -4.90 -15.38
N VAL A 373 7.91 -3.78 -15.92
CA VAL A 373 8.14 -3.35 -17.31
C VAL A 373 8.38 -1.86 -17.28
N GLU A 374 9.54 -1.42 -17.75
CA GLU A 374 9.87 0.00 -17.77
C GLU A 374 10.92 0.31 -18.83
N THR A 375 11.04 1.59 -19.23
CA THR A 375 12.21 2.03 -19.99
C THR A 375 13.44 2.04 -19.10
N VAL A 376 14.60 1.70 -19.66
CA VAL A 376 15.88 1.78 -18.94
C VAL A 376 16.07 3.17 -18.33
N LYS A 377 15.77 4.23 -19.08
CA LYS A 377 15.83 5.61 -18.59
C LYS A 377 14.99 5.84 -17.32
N ASN A 378 13.74 5.41 -17.30
CA ASN A 378 12.86 5.62 -16.15
C ASN A 378 13.33 4.82 -14.94
N LEU A 379 13.79 3.58 -15.17
CA LEU A 379 14.40 2.75 -14.14
C LEU A 379 15.62 3.45 -13.53
N MET A 380 16.48 4.03 -14.36
CA MET A 380 17.65 4.79 -13.90
C MET A 380 17.29 6.06 -13.12
N LEU A 381 16.28 6.80 -13.58
CA LEU A 381 15.79 7.98 -12.87
C LEU A 381 15.24 7.59 -11.49
N LYS A 382 14.40 6.55 -11.40
CA LYS A 382 13.83 6.08 -10.14
C LYS A 382 14.89 5.64 -9.14
N THR A 383 15.94 4.94 -9.59
CA THR A 383 17.07 4.57 -8.72
C THR A 383 17.75 5.82 -8.15
N ARG A 384 18.05 6.81 -9.00
CA ARG A 384 18.72 8.05 -8.58
C ARG A 384 17.86 8.86 -7.60
N TRP A 385 16.57 9.03 -7.88
CA TRP A 385 15.64 9.71 -6.98
C TRP A 385 15.56 9.01 -5.62
N ARG A 386 15.58 7.67 -5.57
CA ARG A 386 15.61 6.91 -4.32
C ARG A 386 16.87 7.17 -3.51
N GLU A 387 18.04 7.23 -4.16
CA GLU A 387 19.30 7.55 -3.49
C GLU A 387 19.30 8.98 -2.94
N GLU A 388 18.83 9.96 -3.72
CA GLU A 388 18.73 11.36 -3.30
C GLU A 388 17.73 11.54 -2.15
N LEU A 389 16.60 10.81 -2.17
CA LEU A 389 15.62 10.79 -1.08
C LEU A 389 16.23 10.21 0.20
N TYR A 390 16.93 9.08 0.10
CA TYR A 390 17.59 8.44 1.24
C TYR A 390 18.65 9.36 1.86
N GLN A 391 19.45 10.03 1.03
CA GLN A 391 20.43 11.02 1.49
C GLN A 391 19.74 12.19 2.22
N THR A 392 18.65 12.70 1.65
CA THR A 392 17.88 13.80 2.24
C THR A 392 17.27 13.40 3.59
N GLN A 393 16.69 12.21 3.70
CA GLN A 393 16.14 11.68 4.96
C GLN A 393 17.23 11.48 6.02
N SER A 394 18.41 11.01 5.62
CA SER A 394 19.57 10.87 6.52
C SER A 394 20.03 12.22 7.05
N GLN A 395 20.14 13.24 6.18
CA GLN A 395 20.46 14.61 6.56
C GLN A 395 19.41 15.22 7.48
N LEU A 396 18.12 15.00 7.20
CA LEU A 396 17.02 15.49 8.03
C LEU A 396 17.12 14.92 9.45
N LYS A 397 17.33 13.60 9.59
CA LYS A 397 17.51 12.95 10.90
C LYS A 397 18.73 13.48 11.65
N GLN A 398 19.82 13.77 10.94
CA GLN A 398 21.00 14.40 11.54
C GLN A 398 20.71 15.82 12.03
N HIS A 399 19.99 16.62 11.24
CA HIS A 399 19.58 17.96 11.63
C HIS A 399 18.59 17.97 12.81
N GLU A 400 17.65 17.04 12.86
CA GLU A 400 16.74 16.85 14.02
C GLU A 400 17.53 16.54 15.30
N THR A 401 18.52 15.66 15.22
CA THR A 401 19.40 15.32 16.35
C THR A 401 20.20 16.55 16.81
N LEU A 402 20.73 17.34 15.88
CA LEU A 402 21.47 18.56 16.19
C LEU A 402 20.58 19.65 16.80
N LEU A 403 19.34 19.76 16.32
CA LEU A 403 18.35 20.70 16.84
C LEU A 403 18.00 20.35 18.29
N GLN A 404 17.73 19.07 18.59
CA GLN A 404 17.51 18.60 19.97
C GLN A 404 18.69 18.92 20.88
N ALA A 405 19.92 18.66 20.43
CA ALA A 405 21.12 18.97 21.22
C ALA A 405 21.27 20.48 21.48
N THR A 406 20.96 21.31 20.48
CA THR A 406 21.01 22.78 20.60
C THR A 406 19.92 23.30 21.53
N GLN A 407 18.71 22.73 21.49
CA GLN A 407 17.63 23.05 22.43
C GLN A 407 18.03 22.74 23.88
N SER A 408 18.61 21.56 24.14
CA SER A 408 19.10 21.22 25.48
C SER A 408 20.22 22.14 25.96
N GLN A 409 21.12 22.58 25.07
CA GLN A 409 22.15 23.56 25.42
C GLN A 409 21.56 24.94 25.73
N LEU A 410 20.53 25.36 24.99
CA LEU A 410 19.84 26.62 25.24
C LEU A 410 19.18 26.60 26.62
N GLU A 411 18.43 25.54 26.96
CA GLU A 411 17.80 25.35 28.28
C GLU A 411 18.84 25.40 29.41
N LEU A 412 19.99 24.75 29.24
CA LEU A 412 21.08 24.79 30.22
C LEU A 412 21.66 26.20 30.37
N THR A 413 21.81 26.93 29.26
CA THR A 413 22.32 28.30 29.25
C THR A 413 21.33 29.25 29.94
N GLU A 414 20.04 29.12 29.66
CA GLU A 414 18.97 29.88 30.31
C GLU A 414 18.93 29.62 31.82
N PHE A 415 19.05 28.35 32.22
CA PHE A 415 19.12 27.98 33.64
C PHE A 415 20.35 28.60 34.33
N THR A 416 21.53 28.50 33.70
CA THR A 416 22.77 29.09 34.23
C THR A 416 22.67 30.61 34.35
N LEU A 417 22.06 31.25 33.35
CA LEU A 417 21.86 32.69 33.33
C LEU A 417 20.87 33.14 34.41
N SER A 418 19.82 32.35 34.68
CA SER A 418 18.92 32.57 35.82
C SER A 418 19.68 32.51 37.14
N GLN A 419 20.49 31.47 37.36
CA GLN A 419 21.31 31.36 38.58
C GLN A 419 22.30 32.52 38.75
N ALA A 420 22.88 33.00 37.65
CA ALA A 420 23.78 34.15 37.68
C ALA A 420 23.04 35.43 38.08
N ARG A 421 21.81 35.64 37.58
CA ARG A 421 20.94 36.76 37.98
C ARG A 421 20.60 36.70 39.46
N ASP A 422 20.18 35.54 39.96
CA ASP A 422 19.82 35.36 41.38
C ASP A 422 21.01 35.68 42.30
N LYS A 423 22.21 35.21 41.95
CA LYS A 423 23.45 35.55 42.68
C LYS A 423 23.77 37.04 42.64
N LEU A 424 23.55 37.69 41.49
CA LEU A 424 23.82 39.12 41.34
C LEU A 424 22.89 39.95 42.23
N THR A 425 21.59 39.61 42.27
CA THR A 425 20.63 40.23 43.18
C THR A 425 20.96 40.00 44.66
N GLN A 426 21.44 38.80 45.01
CA GLN A 426 21.91 38.52 46.37
C GLN A 426 23.11 39.40 46.75
N LEU A 427 24.12 39.50 45.86
CA LEU A 427 25.30 40.33 46.09
C LEU A 427 24.95 41.82 46.19
N GLU A 428 24.01 42.31 45.37
CA GLU A 428 23.50 43.69 45.48
C GLU A 428 22.85 43.94 46.84
N THR A 429 22.10 42.97 47.37
CA THR A 429 21.47 43.04 48.70
C THR A 429 22.52 43.05 49.82
N GLU A 430 23.51 42.16 49.73
CA GLU A 430 24.62 42.11 50.69
C GLU A 430 25.45 43.39 50.68
N LEU A 431 25.72 43.95 49.49
CA LEU A 431 26.41 45.22 49.34
C LEU A 431 25.63 46.37 49.99
N GLY A 432 24.31 46.43 49.79
CA GLY A 432 23.45 47.42 50.43
C GLY A 432 23.49 47.32 51.96
N ASN A 433 23.44 46.11 52.50
CA ASN A 433 23.56 45.88 53.95
C ASN A 433 24.94 46.30 54.49
N CYS A 434 26.02 46.01 53.76
CA CYS A 434 27.36 46.44 54.13
C CYS A 434 27.50 47.97 54.13
N GLN A 435 26.94 48.65 53.13
CA GLN A 435 26.92 50.11 53.06
C GLN A 435 26.17 50.71 54.25
N PHE A 436 24.98 50.18 54.57
CA PHE A 436 24.22 50.61 55.74
C PHE A 436 24.98 50.42 57.06
N ASN A 437 25.62 49.26 57.25
CA ASN A 437 26.42 48.98 58.44
C ASN A 437 27.63 49.91 58.55
N LEU A 438 28.25 50.27 57.41
CA LEU A 438 29.36 51.20 57.37
C LEU A 438 28.91 52.61 57.79
N GLU A 439 27.80 53.11 57.25
CA GLU A 439 27.22 54.39 57.63
C GLU A 439 26.87 54.43 59.12
N SER A 440 26.24 53.38 59.64
CA SER A 440 25.91 53.25 61.06
C SER A 440 27.15 53.25 61.95
N SER A 441 28.20 52.53 61.55
CA SER A 441 29.48 52.51 62.28
C SER A 441 30.18 53.86 62.27
N GLN A 442 30.12 54.59 61.14
CA GLN A 442 30.65 55.95 61.04
C GLN A 442 29.89 56.91 61.95
N PHE A 443 28.56 56.81 62.00
CA PHE A 443 27.72 57.61 62.90
C PHE A 443 28.04 57.35 64.37
N LEU A 444 28.15 56.08 64.78
CA LEU A 444 28.54 55.71 66.14
C LEU A 444 29.95 56.19 66.51
N LEU A 445 30.89 56.12 65.56
CA LEU A 445 32.25 56.62 65.74
C LEU A 445 32.25 58.15 65.94
N GLU A 446 31.44 58.89 65.19
CA GLU A 446 31.27 60.32 65.35
C GLU A 446 30.67 60.66 66.71
N GLN A 447 29.62 59.96 67.12
CA GLN A 447 29.00 60.11 68.45
C GLN A 447 30.00 59.84 69.58
N SER A 448 30.77 58.74 69.49
CA SER A 448 31.79 58.41 70.49
C SER A 448 32.92 59.46 70.53
N ASN A 449 33.35 59.96 69.37
CA ASN A 449 34.34 61.03 69.30
C ASN A 449 33.84 62.32 69.96
N ASP A 450 32.57 62.66 69.78
CA ASP A 450 31.96 63.82 70.41
C ASP A 450 31.75 63.62 71.91
N GLU A 451 31.38 62.43 72.38
CA GLU A 451 31.38 62.08 73.80
C GLU A 451 32.79 62.18 74.41
N ILE A 452 33.83 61.70 73.72
CA ILE A 452 35.23 61.82 74.17
C ILE A 452 35.64 63.29 74.24
N LYS A 453 35.29 64.12 73.25
CA LYS A 453 35.53 65.57 73.30
C LYS A 453 34.79 66.20 74.47
N ALA A 454 33.52 65.88 74.68
CA ALA A 454 32.70 66.38 75.78
C ALA A 454 33.31 65.98 77.13
N MET A 455 33.69 64.72 77.30
CA MET A 455 34.37 64.20 78.49
C MET A 455 35.68 64.96 78.74
N LYS A 456 36.54 65.11 77.71
CA LYS A 456 37.80 65.87 77.79
C LYS A 456 37.61 67.35 78.13
N SER A 457 36.46 67.93 77.73
CA SER A 457 36.10 69.32 78.05
C SER A 457 35.44 69.49 79.43
N SER A 458 35.00 68.41 80.07
CA SER A 458 34.36 68.47 81.38
C SER A 458 35.32 68.97 82.46
N LYS A 459 34.79 69.74 83.43
CA LYS A 459 35.56 70.25 84.56
C LYS A 459 36.30 69.14 85.30
N PHE A 460 35.68 67.97 85.48
CA PHE A 460 36.31 66.84 86.15
C PHE A 460 37.54 66.33 85.39
N TRP A 461 37.47 66.19 84.07
CA TRP A 461 38.59 65.69 83.28
C TRP A 461 39.70 66.74 83.15
N GLN A 462 39.36 68.03 83.01
CA GLN A 462 40.32 69.13 83.04
C GLN A 462 41.03 69.24 84.40
N ILE A 463 40.30 69.11 85.51
CA ILE A 463 40.86 69.06 86.86
C ILE A 463 41.74 67.83 87.02
N ARG A 464 41.30 66.64 86.58
CA ARG A 464 42.12 65.41 86.63
C ARG A 464 43.40 65.55 85.80
N THR A 465 43.33 66.19 84.64
CA THR A 465 44.49 66.42 83.76
C THR A 465 45.45 67.43 84.36
N GLN A 466 44.92 68.53 84.92
CA GLN A 466 45.72 69.49 85.68
C GLN A 466 46.29 68.86 86.95
N TRP A 467 45.56 67.99 87.65
CA TRP A 467 46.04 67.25 88.81
C TRP A 467 47.12 66.24 88.43
N LEU A 468 47.01 65.54 87.31
CA LEU A 468 48.07 64.67 86.79
C LEU A 468 49.31 65.47 86.37
N LYS A 469 49.15 66.62 85.70
CA LYS A 469 50.25 67.53 85.38
C LYS A 469 50.88 68.15 86.63
N LEU A 470 50.07 68.53 87.61
CA LEU A 470 50.51 69.02 88.91
C LEU A 470 51.21 67.91 89.69
N ARG A 471 50.74 66.66 89.63
CA ARG A 471 51.39 65.50 90.25
C ARG A 471 52.71 65.16 89.57
N GLN A 472 52.83 65.33 88.25
CA GLN A 472 54.10 65.25 87.52
C GLN A 472 55.04 66.42 87.85
N ALA A 473 54.53 67.64 88.02
CA ALA A 473 55.31 68.85 88.28
C ALA A 473 55.70 69.04 89.76
N LEU A 474 54.89 68.55 90.70
CA LEU A 474 55.12 68.63 92.15
C LEU A 474 55.87 67.42 92.72
N GLY A 475 56.42 66.54 91.87
CA GLY A 475 57.47 65.59 92.25
C GLY A 475 57.27 64.90 93.60
N THR A 476 56.05 64.47 93.93
CA THR A 476 55.76 63.81 95.20
C THR A 476 55.67 62.31 94.99
N ILE A 477 56.82 61.70 95.26
CA ILE A 477 57.03 60.32 95.63
C ILE A 477 56.08 59.97 96.78
N ILE A 478 55.19 59.00 96.57
CA ILE A 478 54.79 58.09 97.64
C ILE A 478 54.90 56.67 97.09
N LYS A 479 55.91 55.97 97.60
CA LYS A 479 55.98 54.51 97.62
C LYS A 479 54.86 53.98 98.52
N ARG A 480 54.01 53.12 97.95
CA ARG A 480 53.70 51.80 98.51
C ARG A 480 53.40 50.87 97.36
#